data_AF-A0A535REP6-F1
#
_entry.id   AF-A0A535REP6-F1
#
_cell.length_a   1.000
_cell.length_b   1.000
_cell.length_c   1.000
_cell.angle_alpha   90.00
_cell.angle_beta   90.00
_cell.angle_gamma   90.00
#
_symmetry.space_group_name_H-M   'P 1'
#
loop_
_entity.id
_entity.type
_entity.pdbx_description
1 polymer ?
#
loop_
_entity_poly.entity_id
_entity_poly.type
_entity_poly.pdbx_seq_one_letter_code
_entity_poly.pdbx_strand_id
1 'polypeptide(L)'
;MGFLAGLVWGLLIAAATVALEHYGPSSDPLHISLSGNGAIAAPIVLVPLAIFWGWSGIANAYAGRSVVPIATYTLALLLGVSAIGPADAFFFPQGGTQISVNDLLGGLFQGSLFVGFVAVIAAPIYWVLRSRIGQSRILIWLLYLVSLAIAAFVSGFGTIVAGGVVAGVASGHAWQRQGGRTFIAIIVIVIMLLAVFGIPYLVANGLSAPRF
;
A
#
# COMPACT_ATOMS: atom_id res chain seq x y z
N MET A 1 6.37 -14.27 -14.93
CA MET A 1 5.53 -13.04 -15.02
C MET A 1 5.24 -12.39 -13.67
N GLY A 2 4.83 -13.14 -12.63
CA GLY A 2 4.51 -12.54 -11.30
C GLY A 2 5.65 -11.74 -10.66
N PHE A 3 6.87 -12.28 -10.62
CA PHE A 3 8.04 -11.57 -10.08
C PHE A 3 8.28 -10.21 -10.76
N LEU A 4 8.35 -10.18 -12.10
CA LEU A 4 8.55 -8.94 -12.85
C LEU A 4 7.43 -7.92 -12.59
N ALA A 5 6.17 -8.37 -12.54
CA ALA A 5 5.05 -7.49 -12.23
C ALA A 5 5.18 -6.87 -10.83
N GLY A 6 5.59 -7.65 -9.83
CA GLY A 6 5.83 -7.15 -8.48
C GLY A 6 6.97 -6.12 -8.45
N LEU A 7 8.07 -6.40 -9.16
CA LEU A 7 9.20 -5.48 -9.26
C LEU A 7 8.82 -4.17 -9.96
N VAL A 8 8.07 -4.23 -11.07
CA VAL A 8 7.58 -3.04 -11.78
C VAL A 8 6.68 -2.20 -10.87
N TRP A 9 5.73 -2.82 -10.17
CA TRP A 9 4.90 -2.09 -9.20
C TRP A 9 5.74 -1.45 -8.09
N GLY A 10 6.71 -2.19 -7.55
CA GLY A 10 7.58 -1.67 -6.50
C GLY A 10 8.41 -0.47 -6.97
N LEU A 11 8.97 -0.54 -8.19
CA LEU A 11 9.72 0.59 -8.77
C LEU A 11 8.84 1.79 -9.08
N LEU A 12 7.60 1.58 -9.55
CA LEU A 12 6.65 2.67 -9.76
C LEU A 12 6.27 3.36 -8.44
N ILE A 13 6.08 2.57 -7.37
CA ILE A 13 5.84 3.11 -6.03
C ILE A 13 7.07 3.87 -5.54
N ALA A 14 8.26 3.31 -5.69
CA ALA A 14 9.50 3.99 -5.30
C ALA A 14 9.70 5.31 -6.04
N ALA A 15 9.48 5.32 -7.36
CA ALA A 15 9.54 6.53 -8.17
C ALA A 15 8.50 7.56 -7.75
N ALA A 16 7.26 7.13 -7.47
CA ALA A 16 6.21 8.03 -6.97
C ALA A 16 6.55 8.61 -5.59
N THR A 17 7.09 7.79 -4.69
CA THR A 17 7.55 8.22 -3.36
C THR A 17 8.63 9.29 -3.47
N VAL A 18 9.71 9.02 -4.23
CA VAL A 18 10.81 9.97 -4.42
C VAL A 18 10.33 11.23 -5.14
N ALA A 19 9.49 11.10 -6.16
CA ALA A 19 8.94 12.25 -6.86
C ALA A 19 8.07 13.14 -5.95
N LEU A 20 7.26 12.54 -5.08
CA LEU A 20 6.43 13.29 -4.13
C LEU A 20 7.26 13.89 -2.99
N GLU A 21 8.35 13.25 -2.57
CA GLU A 21 9.28 13.81 -1.58
C GLU A 21 9.86 15.15 -2.07
N HIS A 22 10.35 15.18 -3.31
CA HIS A 22 11.12 16.32 -3.84
C HIS A 22 10.32 17.31 -4.69
N TYR A 23 9.23 16.85 -5.32
CA TYR A 23 8.40 17.67 -6.23
C TYR A 23 6.93 17.72 -5.81
N GLY A 24 6.59 17.22 -4.62
CA GLY A 24 5.23 17.25 -4.09
C GLY A 24 4.68 18.68 -4.07
N PRO A 25 3.52 18.95 -4.68
CA PRO A 25 2.97 20.30 -4.72
C PRO A 25 2.66 20.80 -3.31
N SER A 26 3.03 22.04 -3.04
CA SER A 26 2.67 22.77 -1.83
C SER A 26 1.70 23.90 -2.15
N SER A 27 0.75 24.11 -1.26
CA SER A 27 -0.21 25.21 -1.32
C SER A 27 -0.24 25.88 0.04
N ASP A 28 0.44 27.03 0.13
CA ASP A 28 0.40 27.89 1.31
C ASP A 28 -1.04 28.32 1.68
N PRO A 29 -1.93 28.67 0.73
CA PRO A 29 -3.32 29.03 1.05
C PRO A 29 -4.15 27.89 1.63
N LEU A 30 -3.81 26.63 1.33
CA LEU A 30 -4.51 25.45 1.86
C LEU A 30 -3.76 24.81 3.04
N HIS A 31 -2.58 25.34 3.40
CA HIS A 31 -1.65 24.74 4.36
C HIS A 31 -1.38 23.24 4.08
N ILE A 32 -1.31 22.86 2.80
CA ILE A 32 -1.06 21.49 2.35
C ILE A 32 0.31 21.46 1.69
N SER A 33 1.23 20.65 2.22
CA SER A 33 2.44 20.26 1.51
C SER A 33 2.42 18.75 1.28
N LEU A 34 2.45 18.36 0.01
CA LEU A 34 2.76 16.98 -0.39
C LEU A 34 4.27 16.72 -0.44
N SER A 35 5.12 17.76 -0.38
CA SER A 35 6.55 17.57 -0.14
C SER A 35 6.75 17.07 1.30
N GLY A 36 7.50 15.99 1.49
CA GLY A 36 7.62 15.27 2.78
C GLY A 36 6.41 14.36 3.10
N ASN A 37 5.20 14.92 3.19
CA ASN A 37 4.02 14.11 3.58
C ASN A 37 3.53 13.19 2.46
N GLY A 38 3.71 13.58 1.19
CA GLY A 38 3.29 12.81 0.01
C GLY A 38 4.13 11.56 -0.23
N ALA A 39 5.40 11.59 0.19
CA ALA A 39 6.29 10.43 0.10
C ALA A 39 5.81 9.26 0.95
N ILE A 40 5.23 9.53 2.11
CA ILE A 40 4.62 8.52 2.99
C ILE A 40 3.24 8.10 2.47
N ALA A 41 2.47 9.03 1.88
CA ALA A 41 1.17 8.73 1.31
C ALA A 41 1.23 7.77 0.12
N ALA A 42 2.22 7.90 -0.76
CA ALA A 42 2.40 7.03 -1.94
C ALA A 42 2.39 5.53 -1.60
N PRO A 43 3.29 5.01 -0.75
CA PRO A 43 3.32 3.60 -0.44
C PRO A 43 2.09 3.17 0.36
N ILE A 44 1.54 4.02 1.24
CA ILE A 44 0.32 3.68 1.99
C ILE A 44 -0.88 3.49 1.05
N VAL A 45 -1.03 4.28 0.00
CA VAL A 45 -2.14 4.15 -0.96
C VAL A 45 -1.88 3.06 -1.99
N LEU A 46 -0.68 3.03 -2.57
CA LEU A 46 -0.37 2.20 -3.74
C LEU A 46 -0.02 0.76 -3.37
N VAL A 47 0.60 0.49 -2.22
CA VAL A 47 0.97 -0.89 -1.85
C VAL A 47 -0.26 -1.78 -1.63
N PRO A 48 -1.31 -1.37 -0.89
CA PRO A 48 -2.52 -2.18 -0.77
C PRO A 48 -3.16 -2.49 -2.12
N LEU A 49 -3.14 -1.53 -3.04
CA LEU A 49 -3.63 -1.70 -4.41
C LEU A 49 -2.79 -2.69 -5.20
N ALA A 50 -1.45 -2.58 -5.12
CA ALA A 50 -0.52 -3.49 -5.79
C ALA A 50 -0.63 -4.91 -5.23
N ILE A 51 -0.74 -5.08 -3.92
CA ILE A 51 -0.97 -6.39 -3.27
C ILE A 51 -2.29 -6.98 -3.76
N PHE A 52 -3.38 -6.21 -3.69
CA PHE A 52 -4.68 -6.62 -4.20
C PHE A 52 -4.60 -7.09 -5.66
N TRP A 53 -4.02 -6.27 -6.53
CA TRP A 53 -3.99 -6.53 -7.96
C TRP A 53 -3.13 -7.74 -8.31
N GLY A 54 -1.95 -7.83 -7.69
CA GLY A 54 -1.03 -8.95 -7.86
C GLY A 54 -1.59 -10.26 -7.34
N TRP A 55 -2.06 -10.28 -6.09
CA TRP A 55 -2.53 -11.49 -5.44
C TRP A 55 -3.77 -12.05 -6.12
N SER A 56 -4.77 -11.21 -6.41
CA SER A 56 -5.97 -11.64 -7.13
C SER A 56 -5.66 -12.12 -8.55
N GLY A 57 -4.73 -11.47 -9.26
CA GLY A 57 -4.32 -11.87 -10.61
C GLY A 57 -3.64 -13.22 -10.63
N ILE A 58 -2.70 -13.44 -9.70
CA ILE A 58 -1.96 -14.69 -9.55
C ILE A 58 -2.89 -15.81 -9.06
N ALA A 59 -3.78 -15.53 -8.11
CA ALA A 59 -4.75 -16.50 -7.64
C ALA A 59 -5.61 -17.07 -8.78
N ASN A 60 -6.10 -16.19 -9.66
CA ASN A 60 -6.88 -16.57 -10.83
C ASN A 60 -6.05 -17.38 -11.83
N ALA A 61 -4.80 -16.98 -12.10
CA ALA A 61 -3.93 -17.67 -13.06
C ALA A 61 -3.54 -19.10 -12.62
N TYR A 62 -3.39 -19.33 -11.31
CA TYR A 62 -2.92 -20.62 -10.78
C TYR A 62 -4.04 -21.47 -10.16
N ALA A 63 -5.31 -21.16 -10.41
CA ALA A 63 -6.49 -21.87 -9.90
C ALA A 63 -6.39 -22.22 -8.40
N GLY A 64 -5.77 -21.33 -7.61
CA GLY A 64 -5.59 -21.51 -6.19
C GLY A 64 -4.33 -22.23 -5.69
N ARG A 65 -3.44 -22.72 -6.55
CA ARG A 65 -2.08 -23.18 -6.17
C ARG A 65 -1.08 -22.03 -6.22
N SER A 66 -1.45 -20.90 -5.63
CA SER A 66 -0.79 -19.60 -5.84
C SER A 66 0.16 -19.16 -4.73
N VAL A 67 0.40 -19.96 -3.68
CA VAL A 67 1.19 -19.54 -2.51
C VAL A 67 2.61 -19.11 -2.90
N VAL A 68 3.36 -19.96 -3.60
CA VAL A 68 4.74 -19.64 -4.04
C VAL A 68 4.76 -18.47 -5.04
N PRO A 69 3.88 -18.42 -6.06
CA PRO A 69 3.75 -17.25 -6.93
C PRO A 69 3.39 -15.93 -6.20
N ILE A 70 2.53 -15.97 -5.18
CA ILE A 70 2.17 -14.80 -4.37
C ILE A 70 3.35 -14.34 -3.52
N ALA A 71 4.08 -15.27 -2.91
CA ALA A 71 5.25 -14.95 -2.10
C ALA A 71 6.36 -14.32 -2.97
N THR A 72 6.62 -14.88 -4.16
CA THR A 72 7.61 -14.33 -5.10
C THR A 72 7.21 -12.96 -5.65
N TYR A 73 5.93 -12.73 -5.94
CA TYR A 73 5.42 -11.40 -6.29
C TYR A 73 5.64 -10.40 -5.14
N THR A 74 5.30 -10.79 -3.92
CA THR A 74 5.39 -9.92 -2.74
C THR A 74 6.84 -9.60 -2.41
N LEU A 75 7.75 -10.57 -2.56
CA LEU A 75 9.19 -10.36 -2.42
C LEU A 75 9.72 -9.39 -3.49
N ALA A 76 9.30 -9.54 -4.74
CA ALA A 76 9.68 -8.61 -5.80
C ALA A 76 9.14 -7.19 -5.58
N LEU A 77 7.89 -7.08 -5.09
CA LEU A 77 7.29 -5.81 -4.70
C LEU A 77 8.05 -5.16 -3.55
N LEU A 78 8.43 -5.94 -2.53
CA LEU A 78 9.25 -5.48 -1.41
C LEU A 78 10.58 -4.95 -1.93
N LEU A 79 11.30 -5.71 -2.75
CA LEU A 79 12.58 -5.29 -3.31
C LEU A 79 12.45 -4.02 -4.16
N GLY A 80 11.38 -3.91 -4.95
CA GLY A 80 11.11 -2.72 -5.75
C GLY A 80 10.82 -1.48 -4.89
N VAL A 81 10.01 -1.62 -3.83
CA VAL A 81 9.76 -0.52 -2.88
C VAL A 81 11.02 -0.18 -2.08
N SER A 82 11.85 -1.17 -1.75
CA SER A 82 13.15 -0.94 -1.10
C SER A 82 14.12 -0.12 -1.94
N ALA A 83 13.84 0.09 -3.23
CA ALA A 83 14.62 0.97 -4.07
C ALA A 83 14.44 2.46 -3.74
N ILE A 84 13.49 2.85 -2.86
CA ILE A 84 13.32 4.25 -2.46
C ILE A 84 14.62 4.84 -1.90
N GLY A 85 15.24 4.17 -0.92
CA GLY A 85 16.49 4.64 -0.29
C GLY A 85 17.63 4.88 -1.29
N PRO A 86 18.04 3.89 -2.10
CA PRO A 86 19.10 4.10 -3.09
C PRO A 86 18.69 5.04 -4.23
N ALA A 87 17.41 5.08 -4.64
CA ALA A 87 16.95 6.03 -5.66
C ALA A 87 17.04 7.47 -5.14
N ASP A 88 16.63 7.70 -3.90
CA ASP A 88 16.74 9.01 -3.24
C ASP A 88 18.20 9.46 -3.15
N ALA A 89 19.09 8.59 -2.66
CA ALA A 89 20.52 8.87 -2.55
C ALA A 89 21.19 9.14 -3.92
N PHE A 90 20.73 8.47 -4.98
CA PHE A 90 21.29 8.63 -6.33
C PHE A 90 20.83 9.92 -7.01
N PHE A 91 19.53 10.24 -6.94
CA PHE A 91 18.97 11.42 -7.61
C PHE A 91 19.11 12.71 -6.78
N PHE A 92 19.16 12.60 -5.45
CA PHE A 92 19.19 13.73 -4.51
C PHE A 92 20.27 13.56 -3.42
N PRO A 93 21.56 13.53 -3.79
CA PRO A 93 22.65 13.27 -2.86
C PRO A 93 22.83 14.39 -1.81
N GLN A 94 22.85 14.04 -0.51
CA GLN A 94 22.99 15.01 0.59
C GLN A 94 24.45 15.21 1.06
N GLY A 95 25.41 14.40 0.62
CA GLY A 95 26.80 14.47 1.09
C GLY A 95 27.85 13.79 0.20
N GLY A 96 27.49 13.39 -1.02
CA GLY A 96 28.35 12.68 -1.98
C GLY A 96 27.52 11.85 -2.96
N THR A 97 28.11 11.47 -4.10
CA THR A 97 27.41 10.71 -5.16
C THR A 97 27.45 9.19 -4.98
N GLN A 98 27.93 8.69 -3.84
CA GLN A 98 28.03 7.26 -3.56
C GLN A 98 26.84 6.78 -2.73
N ILE A 99 26.18 5.73 -3.20
CA ILE A 99 25.17 5.00 -2.43
C ILE A 99 25.86 4.29 -1.27
N SER A 100 25.43 4.60 -0.05
CA SER A 100 25.95 4.01 1.18
C SER A 100 25.14 2.76 1.59
N VAL A 101 25.70 1.96 2.50
CA VAL A 101 24.98 0.84 3.10
C VAL A 101 23.74 1.32 3.88
N ASN A 102 23.79 2.52 4.46
CA ASN A 102 22.66 3.09 5.19
C ASN A 102 21.48 3.40 4.25
N ASP A 103 21.74 3.81 3.01
CA ASP A 103 20.68 4.06 2.02
C ASP A 103 19.98 2.76 1.61
N LEU A 104 20.75 1.67 1.49
CA LEU A 104 20.23 0.34 1.23
C LEU A 104 19.41 -0.20 2.42
N LEU A 105 19.90 -0.02 3.65
CA LEU A 105 19.19 -0.45 4.86
C LEU A 105 17.92 0.38 5.11
N GLY A 106 17.98 1.69 4.88
CA GLY A 106 16.83 2.59 4.96
C GLY A 106 15.76 2.21 3.93
N GLY A 107 16.16 1.95 2.69
CA GLY A 107 15.27 1.42 1.66
C GLY A 107 14.65 0.07 2.06
N LEU A 108 15.46 -0.88 2.54
CA LEU A 108 14.97 -2.18 3.01
C LEU A 108 13.97 -2.05 4.16
N PHE A 109 14.20 -1.11 5.08
CA PHE A 109 13.26 -0.82 6.17
C PHE A 109 11.91 -0.33 5.62
N GLN A 110 11.92 0.60 4.65
CA GLN A 110 10.70 1.07 4.01
C GLN A 110 9.96 -0.05 3.26
N GLY A 111 10.66 -0.88 2.49
CA GLY A 111 10.06 -2.04 1.81
C GLY A 111 9.47 -3.04 2.80
N SER A 112 10.17 -3.31 3.91
CA SER A 112 9.69 -4.21 4.96
C SER A 112 8.46 -3.66 5.68
N LEU A 113 8.44 -2.35 5.96
CA LEU A 113 7.34 -1.68 6.63
C LEU A 113 6.10 -1.57 5.73
N PHE A 114 6.25 -1.06 4.52
CA PHE A 114 5.10 -0.79 3.66
C PHE A 114 4.62 -2.02 2.90
N VAL A 115 5.49 -2.95 2.53
CA VAL A 115 5.10 -4.17 1.80
C VAL A 115 5.07 -5.37 2.72
N GLY A 116 6.15 -5.63 3.46
CA GLY A 116 6.28 -6.82 4.31
C GLY A 116 5.18 -6.88 5.37
N PHE A 117 5.04 -5.84 6.19
CA PHE A 117 4.05 -5.79 7.26
C PHE A 117 2.61 -5.79 6.72
N VAL A 118 2.33 -5.00 5.67
CA VAL A 118 1.03 -4.98 5.00
C VAL A 118 0.66 -6.36 4.45
N ALA A 119 1.61 -7.07 3.83
CA ALA A 119 1.39 -8.42 3.32
C ALA A 119 1.15 -9.44 4.45
N VAL A 120 1.86 -9.32 5.58
CA VAL A 120 1.66 -10.19 6.75
C VAL A 120 0.24 -10.04 7.32
N ILE A 121 -0.32 -8.83 7.31
CA ILE A 121 -1.71 -8.60 7.74
C ILE A 121 -2.71 -9.06 6.67
N ALA A 122 -2.43 -8.79 5.40
CA ALA A 122 -3.31 -9.15 4.28
C ALA A 122 -3.47 -10.66 4.13
N ALA A 123 -2.41 -11.43 4.40
CA ALA A 123 -2.39 -12.87 4.22
C ALA A 123 -3.46 -13.63 5.04
N PRO A 124 -3.51 -13.58 6.38
CA PRO A 124 -4.54 -14.31 7.12
C PRO A 124 -5.96 -13.97 6.65
N ILE A 125 -6.22 -12.70 6.32
CA ILE A 125 -7.52 -12.25 5.83
C ILE A 125 -7.85 -12.86 4.47
N TYR A 126 -6.96 -12.73 3.47
CA TYR A 126 -7.21 -13.33 2.16
C TYR A 126 -7.44 -14.84 2.26
N TRP A 127 -6.62 -15.56 3.05
CA TRP A 127 -6.71 -17.01 3.15
C TRP A 127 -8.01 -17.44 3.84
N VAL A 128 -8.46 -16.71 4.86
CA VAL A 128 -9.77 -16.93 5.51
C VAL A 128 -10.92 -16.68 4.53
N LEU A 129 -10.92 -15.54 3.82
CA LEU A 129 -11.97 -15.19 2.86
C LEU A 129 -12.00 -16.16 1.67
N ARG A 130 -10.85 -16.68 1.29
CA ARG A 130 -10.69 -17.64 0.21
C ARG A 130 -11.19 -19.04 0.58
N SER A 131 -10.92 -19.51 1.80
CA SER A 131 -11.31 -20.85 2.26
C SER A 131 -12.84 -21.00 2.44
N ARG A 132 -13.55 -19.89 2.65
CA ARG A 132 -14.99 -19.88 2.88
C ARG A 132 -15.76 -19.39 1.64
N ILE A 133 -16.00 -20.31 0.71
CA ILE A 133 -16.86 -20.07 -0.46
C ILE A 133 -18.27 -19.73 0.04
N GLY A 134 -18.79 -18.54 -0.30
CA GLY A 134 -20.16 -18.12 0.06
C GLY A 134 -20.30 -17.24 1.29
N GLN A 135 -19.23 -16.56 1.74
CA GLN A 135 -19.40 -15.54 2.78
C GLN A 135 -20.41 -14.45 2.38
N SER A 136 -21.18 -14.00 3.37
CA SER A 136 -22.14 -12.90 3.20
C SER A 136 -21.43 -11.64 2.73
N ARG A 137 -21.98 -10.97 1.71
CA ARG A 137 -21.52 -9.67 1.21
C ARG A 137 -21.37 -8.65 2.34
N ILE A 138 -22.19 -8.77 3.38
CA ILE A 138 -22.18 -7.92 4.58
C ILE A 138 -20.82 -8.00 5.28
N LEU A 139 -20.22 -9.20 5.40
CA LEU A 139 -18.94 -9.38 6.07
C LEU A 139 -17.80 -8.67 5.35
N ILE A 140 -17.77 -8.70 4.02
CA ILE A 140 -16.77 -7.96 3.23
C ILE A 140 -16.87 -6.45 3.48
N TRP A 141 -18.09 -5.91 3.45
CA TRP A 141 -18.32 -4.49 3.72
C TRP A 141 -17.98 -4.13 5.16
N LEU A 142 -18.32 -4.98 6.13
CA LEU A 142 -17.92 -4.79 7.53
C LEU A 142 -16.40 -4.76 7.68
N LEU A 143 -15.65 -5.62 6.99
CA LEU A 143 -14.20 -5.61 7.06
C LEU A 143 -13.58 -4.33 6.45
N TYR A 144 -14.16 -3.79 5.38
CA TYR A 144 -13.78 -2.47 4.88
C TYR A 144 -14.09 -1.34 5.88
N LEU A 145 -15.23 -1.39 6.55
CA LEU A 145 -15.55 -0.43 7.61
C LEU A 145 -14.60 -0.56 8.80
N VAL A 146 -14.25 -1.79 9.19
CA VAL A 146 -13.25 -2.06 10.23
C VAL A 146 -11.90 -1.47 9.84
N SER A 147 -11.47 -1.57 8.58
CA SER A 147 -10.23 -0.90 8.15
C SER A 147 -10.26 0.61 8.31
N LEU A 148 -11.40 1.26 8.03
CA LEU A 148 -11.55 2.70 8.26
C LEU A 148 -11.54 3.03 9.76
N ALA A 149 -12.19 2.22 10.59
CA ALA A 149 -12.16 2.37 12.04
C ALA A 149 -10.73 2.21 12.60
N ILE A 150 -9.98 1.22 12.12
CA ILE A 150 -8.56 1.05 12.51
C ILE A 150 -7.76 2.31 12.13
N ALA A 151 -7.93 2.83 10.91
CA ALA A 151 -7.26 4.05 10.48
C ALA A 151 -7.65 5.28 11.34
N ALA A 152 -8.89 5.35 11.83
CA ALA A 152 -9.38 6.45 12.65
C ALA A 152 -8.91 6.40 14.11
N PHE A 153 -8.86 5.21 14.71
CA PHE A 153 -8.71 5.05 16.15
C PHE A 153 -7.36 4.50 16.60
N VAL A 154 -6.54 3.96 15.69
CA VAL A 154 -5.20 3.46 16.00
C VAL A 154 -4.15 4.50 15.60
N SER A 155 -3.53 5.13 16.60
CA SER A 155 -2.49 6.13 16.37
C SER A 155 -1.19 5.50 15.86
N GLY A 156 -0.44 6.26 15.05
CA GLY A 156 0.85 5.88 14.47
C GLY A 156 0.76 4.87 13.32
N PHE A 157 0.34 3.63 13.61
CA PHE A 157 0.36 2.54 12.63
C PHE A 157 -1.02 2.20 12.02
N GLY A 158 -2.09 2.88 12.44
CA GLY A 158 -3.46 2.54 12.03
C GLY A 158 -3.68 2.51 10.52
N THR A 159 -3.11 3.46 9.77
CA THR A 159 -3.23 3.53 8.31
C THR A 159 -2.52 2.38 7.59
N ILE A 160 -1.35 1.94 8.07
CA ILE A 160 -0.61 0.81 7.51
C ILE A 160 -1.34 -0.50 7.82
N VAL A 161 -1.83 -0.67 9.05
CA VAL A 161 -2.64 -1.83 9.45
C VAL A 161 -3.93 -1.89 8.62
N ALA A 162 -4.62 -0.76 8.47
CA ALA A 162 -5.78 -0.63 7.60
C ALA A 162 -5.47 -1.01 6.15
N GLY A 163 -4.33 -0.58 5.61
CA GLY A 163 -3.86 -0.98 4.28
C GLY A 163 -3.71 -2.50 4.12
N GLY A 164 -3.18 -3.18 5.13
CA GLY A 164 -3.09 -4.64 5.16
C GLY A 164 -4.46 -5.31 5.17
N VAL A 165 -5.38 -4.79 5.98
CA VAL A 165 -6.77 -5.27 6.02
C VAL A 165 -7.45 -5.08 4.67
N VAL A 166 -7.38 -3.87 4.10
CA VAL A 166 -7.97 -3.53 2.80
C VAL A 166 -7.41 -4.43 1.69
N ALA A 167 -6.10 -4.64 1.64
CA ALA A 167 -5.46 -5.48 0.64
C ALA A 167 -5.91 -6.94 0.74
N GLY A 168 -5.99 -7.48 1.96
CA GLY A 168 -6.48 -8.85 2.22
C GLY A 168 -7.95 -9.01 1.85
N VAL A 169 -8.80 -8.07 2.27
CA VAL A 169 -10.24 -8.06 1.97
C VAL A 169 -10.48 -7.95 0.48
N ALA A 170 -9.82 -7.01 -0.20
CA ALA A 170 -9.95 -6.79 -1.63
C ALA A 170 -9.52 -8.02 -2.43
N SER A 171 -8.41 -8.66 -2.03
CA SER A 171 -7.92 -9.88 -2.68
C SER A 171 -8.92 -11.03 -2.54
N GLY A 172 -9.50 -11.21 -1.34
CA GLY A 172 -10.53 -12.22 -1.09
C GLY A 172 -11.85 -11.91 -1.79
N HIS A 173 -12.27 -10.64 -1.82
CA HIS A 173 -13.47 -10.18 -2.51
C HIS A 173 -13.38 -10.44 -4.02
N ALA A 174 -12.22 -10.18 -4.64
CA ALA A 174 -12.01 -10.47 -6.06
C ALA A 174 -12.00 -11.97 -6.37
N TRP A 175 -11.59 -12.82 -5.42
CA TRP A 175 -11.70 -14.27 -5.59
C TRP A 175 -13.16 -14.73 -5.61
N GLN A 176 -14.01 -14.15 -4.77
CA GLN A 176 -15.42 -14.53 -4.67
C GLN A 176 -16.29 -13.98 -5.83
N ARG A 177 -15.86 -12.91 -6.50
CA ARG A 177 -16.57 -12.30 -7.65
C ARG A 177 -15.71 -12.25 -8.90
N GLN A 178 -16.01 -13.13 -9.86
CA GLN A 178 -15.47 -13.01 -11.21
C GLN A 178 -16.07 -11.75 -11.88
N GLY A 179 -15.21 -10.80 -12.29
CA GLY A 179 -15.61 -9.62 -13.08
C GLY A 179 -15.68 -8.26 -12.36
N GLY A 180 -15.37 -8.17 -11.07
CA GLY A 180 -15.50 -6.91 -10.29
C GLY A 180 -14.20 -6.14 -9.98
N ARG A 181 -13.07 -6.50 -10.58
CA ARG A 181 -11.74 -6.05 -10.10
C ARG A 181 -11.55 -4.53 -10.17
N THR A 182 -12.09 -3.87 -11.21
CA THR A 182 -12.04 -2.41 -11.33
C THR A 182 -12.83 -1.72 -10.23
N PHE A 183 -14.03 -2.22 -9.92
CA PHE A 183 -14.84 -1.67 -8.83
C PHE A 183 -14.16 -1.86 -7.47
N ILE A 184 -13.54 -3.02 -7.23
CA ILE A 184 -12.78 -3.28 -6.00
C ILE A 184 -11.55 -2.35 -5.93
N ALA A 185 -10.86 -2.12 -7.03
CA ALA A 185 -9.75 -1.16 -7.08
C ALA A 185 -10.20 0.25 -6.69
N ILE A 186 -11.34 0.72 -7.21
CA ILE A 186 -11.93 2.01 -6.84
C ILE A 186 -12.21 2.06 -5.34
N ILE A 187 -12.78 1.00 -4.76
CA ILE A 187 -13.01 0.92 -3.31
C ILE A 187 -11.70 1.02 -2.52
N VAL A 188 -10.67 0.27 -2.92
CA VAL A 188 -9.35 0.30 -2.27
C VAL A 188 -8.79 1.72 -2.32
N ILE A 189 -8.81 2.37 -3.49
CA ILE A 189 -8.33 3.74 -3.66
C ILE A 189 -9.11 4.70 -2.76
N VAL A 190 -10.45 4.66 -2.79
CA VAL A 190 -11.29 5.54 -1.96
C VAL A 190 -11.02 5.33 -0.47
N ILE A 191 -10.95 4.09 -0.01
CA ILE A 191 -10.67 3.79 1.41
C ILE A 191 -9.29 4.29 1.80
N MET A 192 -8.26 4.05 0.98
CA MET A 192 -6.91 4.48 1.31
C MET A 192 -6.77 6.00 1.25
N LEU A 193 -7.43 6.69 0.31
CA LEU A 193 -7.45 8.15 0.28
C LEU A 193 -8.20 8.74 1.48
N LEU A 194 -9.31 8.12 1.91
CA LEU A 194 -9.98 8.51 3.15
C LEU A 194 -9.09 8.26 4.37
N ALA A 195 -8.40 7.12 4.43
CA ALA A 195 -7.53 6.77 5.55
C ALA A 195 -6.33 7.72 5.68
N VAL A 196 -5.72 8.09 4.55
CA VAL A 196 -4.54 8.96 4.48
C VAL A 196 -4.93 10.43 4.59
N PHE A 197 -5.92 10.90 3.85
CA PHE A 197 -6.22 12.34 3.78
C PHE A 197 -7.49 12.71 4.53
N GLY A 198 -8.57 11.95 4.37
CA GLY A 198 -9.88 12.29 4.93
C GLY A 198 -9.93 12.25 6.46
N ILE A 199 -9.43 11.16 7.06
CA ILE A 199 -9.45 10.95 8.51
C ILE A 199 -8.58 12.00 9.22
N PRO A 200 -7.30 12.20 8.86
CA PRO A 200 -6.49 13.20 9.57
C PRO A 200 -7.01 14.62 9.38
N TYR A 201 -7.60 14.95 8.21
CA TYR A 201 -8.26 16.24 7.99
C TYR A 201 -9.43 16.47 8.96
N LEU A 202 -10.27 15.46 9.17
CA LEU A 202 -11.38 15.54 10.13
C LEU A 202 -10.88 15.62 11.58
N VAL A 203 -9.86 14.85 11.94
CA VAL A 203 -9.23 14.89 13.27
C VAL A 203 -8.59 16.26 13.55
N ALA A 204 -8.05 16.91 12.52
CA ALA A 204 -7.51 18.26 12.59
C ALA A 204 -8.58 19.38 12.57
N ASN A 205 -9.88 19.05 12.69
CA ASN A 205 -11.00 20.00 12.60
C ASN A 205 -10.99 20.86 11.31
N GLY A 206 -10.42 20.34 10.21
CA GLY A 206 -10.29 21.06 8.95
C GLY A 206 -9.29 22.22 8.95
N LEU A 207 -8.41 22.31 9.97
CA LEU A 207 -7.47 23.43 10.13
C LEU A 207 -6.11 23.19 9.45
N SER A 208 -5.79 21.96 9.05
CA SER A 208 -4.58 21.63 8.28
C SER A 208 -4.68 20.27 7.60
N ALA A 209 -3.96 20.08 6.48
CA ALA A 209 -3.72 18.75 5.91
C ALA A 209 -2.96 17.82 6.87
N PRO A 210 -3.01 16.48 6.65
CA PRO A 210 -2.28 15.53 7.48
C PRO A 210 -0.80 15.89 7.56
N ARG A 211 -0.28 15.99 8.79
CA ARG A 211 1.15 15.90 9.08
C ARG A 211 1.38 14.49 9.59
N PHE A 212 2.10 13.68 8.83
CA PHE A 212 2.42 12.29 9.20
C PHE A 212 3.69 12.23 10.05
#